data_AF-A0A9P9XMX0-F1
#
_entry.id   AF-A0A9P9XMX0-F1
#
_cell.length_a   1.000
_cell.length_b   1.000
_cell.length_c   1.000
_cell.angle_alpha   90.00
_cell.angle_beta   90.00
_cell.angle_gamma   90.00
#
_symmetry.space_group_name_H-M   'P 1'
#
loop_
_entity.id
_entity.type
_entity.pdbx_description
1 polymer ?
#
loop_
_entity_poly.entity_id
_entity_poly.type
_entity_poly.pdbx_seq_one_letter_code
_entity_poly.pdbx_strand_id
1 'polypeptide(L)'
;MKLSSISSVTLIAFFGLAAASPQRGGSRQQQAADRKALQDLAGTDVDPNLENGTTLLSSGQGECIAVSGKAVCSDNTGATL
;
A
#
# COMPACT_ATOMS: atom_id res chain seq x y z
N MET A 1 16.93 -32.24 47.51
CA MET A 1 16.33 -33.14 46.50
C MET A 1 15.54 -32.30 45.51
N LYS A 2 15.61 -32.69 44.24
CA LYS A 2 15.24 -31.96 43.03
C LYS A 2 13.93 -32.57 42.54
N LEU A 3 12.88 -31.77 42.35
CA LEU A 3 11.71 -32.21 41.58
C LEU A 3 11.53 -31.26 40.40
N SER A 4 11.91 -31.80 39.25
CA SER A 4 11.62 -31.31 37.92
C SER A 4 10.12 -31.46 37.65
N SER A 5 9.47 -30.41 37.14
CA SER A 5 8.28 -30.53 36.30
C SER A 5 8.48 -29.69 35.06
N ILE A 6 8.64 -30.40 33.95
CA ILE A 6 8.75 -29.90 32.58
C ILE A 6 7.32 -29.60 32.10
N SER A 7 7.05 -28.40 31.57
CA SER A 7 6.12 -28.22 30.44
C SER A 7 6.17 -26.79 29.90
N SER A 8 7.00 -26.66 28.86
CA SER A 8 6.74 -25.92 27.62
C SER A 8 5.37 -25.24 27.49
N VAL A 9 5.36 -23.91 27.51
CA VAL A 9 4.50 -23.09 26.64
C VAL A 9 5.31 -21.87 26.17
N THR A 10 6.12 -22.09 25.14
CA THR A 10 6.58 -21.02 24.25
C THR A 10 5.40 -20.54 23.42
N LEU A 11 4.97 -19.30 23.62
CA LEU A 11 4.17 -18.53 22.65
C LEU A 11 4.60 -17.07 22.75
N ILE A 12 5.81 -16.80 22.24
CA ILE A 12 6.21 -15.45 21.85
C ILE A 12 5.43 -15.15 20.58
N ALA A 13 4.28 -14.48 20.72
CA ALA A 13 3.53 -13.95 19.59
C ALA A 13 4.33 -12.78 19.01
N PHE A 14 5.17 -13.11 18.03
CA PHE A 14 5.84 -12.14 17.18
C PHE A 14 4.81 -11.44 16.26
N PHE A 15 5.04 -10.14 16.06
CA PHE A 15 4.47 -9.29 15.00
C PHE A 15 2.99 -8.92 15.06
N GLY A 16 2.66 -8.00 15.96
CA GLY A 16 1.59 -7.02 15.72
C GLY A 16 2.06 -5.88 14.83
N LEU A 17 2.54 -6.16 13.60
CA LEU A 17 2.49 -5.16 12.52
C LEU A 17 1.04 -5.11 12.02
N ALA A 18 0.17 -4.50 12.81
CA ALA A 18 -1.05 -3.90 12.28
C ALA A 18 -0.76 -2.41 12.13
N ALA A 19 0.11 -2.08 11.17
CA ALA A 19 -0.09 -0.82 10.48
C ALA A 19 -1.52 -0.90 9.93
N ALA A 20 -2.44 -0.20 10.59
CA ALA A 20 -3.80 -0.03 10.15
C ALA A 20 -3.75 0.71 8.81
N SER A 21 -3.51 -0.03 7.73
CA SER A 21 -3.81 0.41 6.39
C SER A 21 -5.34 0.51 6.29
N PRO A 22 -5.86 1.59 5.68
CA PRO A 22 -7.20 2.09 5.93
C PRO A 22 -8.26 1.04 5.61
N GLN A 23 -9.32 1.04 6.42
CA GLN A 23 -10.49 0.17 6.34
C GLN A 23 -10.82 -0.24 4.90
N ARG A 24 -10.48 -1.50 4.58
CA ARG A 24 -10.82 -2.22 3.35
C ARG A 24 -12.34 -2.47 3.32
N GLY A 25 -13.09 -1.41 3.03
CA GLY A 25 -14.56 -1.39 3.03
C GLY A 25 -15.16 -0.56 1.90
N GLY A 26 -14.39 -0.25 0.85
CA GLY A 26 -14.94 0.31 -0.38
C GLY A 26 -15.67 -0.78 -1.16
N SER A 27 -16.88 -0.49 -1.65
CA SER A 27 -17.64 -1.36 -2.54
C SER A 27 -16.78 -1.83 -3.72
N ARG A 28 -17.07 -2.98 -4.33
CA ARG A 28 -16.31 -3.48 -5.52
C ARG A 28 -16.22 -2.43 -6.63
N GLN A 29 -17.21 -1.53 -6.73
CA GLN A 29 -17.19 -0.39 -7.63
C GLN A 29 -16.11 0.64 -7.29
N GLN A 30 -15.91 0.97 -6.01
CA GLN A 30 -14.81 1.86 -5.61
C GLN A 30 -13.45 1.26 -5.93
N GLN A 31 -13.25 -0.04 -5.68
CA GLN A 31 -11.99 -0.70 -6.05
C GLN A 31 -11.72 -0.68 -7.55
N ALA A 32 -12.76 -0.82 -8.38
CA ALA A 32 -12.63 -0.71 -9.83
C ALA A 32 -12.37 0.74 -10.28
N ALA A 33 -13.05 1.71 -9.67
CA ALA A 33 -12.85 3.14 -9.94
C ALA A 33 -11.45 3.59 -9.53
N ASP A 34 -10.95 3.18 -8.37
CA ASP A 34 -9.60 3.47 -7.88
C ASP A 34 -8.55 2.88 -8.82
N ARG A 35 -8.74 1.62 -9.25
CA ARG A 35 -7.84 0.99 -10.23
C ARG A 35 -7.86 1.70 -11.57
N LYS A 36 -9.04 2.14 -12.02
CA LYS A 36 -9.19 2.89 -13.26
C LYS A 36 -8.55 4.27 -13.16
N ALA A 37 -8.72 4.96 -12.05
CA ALA A 37 -8.06 6.24 -11.80
C ALA A 37 -6.53 6.10 -11.78
N LEU A 38 -5.99 5.04 -11.18
CA LEU A 38 -4.55 4.74 -11.23
C LEU A 38 -4.06 4.50 -12.67
N GLN A 39 -4.81 3.74 -13.48
CA GLN A 39 -4.46 3.51 -14.89
C GLN A 39 -4.58 4.76 -15.75
N ASP A 40 -5.63 5.55 -15.53
CA ASP A 40 -5.87 6.77 -16.28
C ASP A 40 -4.85 7.86 -15.91
N LEU A 41 -4.30 7.83 -14.69
CA LEU A 41 -3.22 8.72 -14.26
C LEU A 41 -1.85 8.18 -14.68
N ALA A 42 -1.63 6.88 -14.78
CA ALA A 42 -0.35 6.31 -15.17
C ALA A 42 0.10 6.84 -16.54
N GLY A 43 1.30 7.42 -16.60
CA GLY A 43 1.88 7.98 -17.82
C GLY A 43 1.29 9.32 -18.25
N THR A 44 0.35 9.91 -17.50
CA THR A 44 -0.13 11.26 -17.79
C THR A 44 0.91 12.32 -17.49
N ASP A 45 0.90 13.39 -18.28
CA ASP A 45 1.67 14.59 -18.02
C ASP A 45 1.17 15.28 -16.75
N VAL A 46 2.07 15.49 -15.81
CA VAL A 46 1.82 16.24 -14.57
C VAL A 46 2.71 17.47 -14.56
N ASP A 47 2.43 18.40 -13.65
CA ASP A 47 3.21 19.62 -13.54
C ASP A 47 4.73 19.28 -13.45
N PRO A 48 5.56 19.75 -14.41
CA PRO A 48 6.98 19.48 -14.40
C PRO A 48 7.71 20.16 -13.23
N ASN A 49 7.06 21.08 -12.51
CA ASN A 49 7.59 21.73 -11.32
C ASN A 49 7.26 20.96 -10.03
N LEU A 50 6.45 19.89 -10.09
CA LEU A 50 6.18 19.06 -8.93
C LEU A 50 7.45 18.29 -8.53
N GLU A 51 7.72 18.21 -7.22
CA GLU A 51 8.85 17.47 -6.71
C GLU A 51 8.70 15.98 -7.02
N ASN A 52 9.78 15.33 -7.45
CA ASN A 52 9.77 13.89 -7.73
C ASN A 52 9.42 13.11 -6.46
N GLY A 53 8.43 12.22 -6.55
CA GLY A 53 7.88 11.49 -5.42
C GLY A 53 6.64 12.14 -4.81
N THR A 54 6.18 13.29 -5.31
CA THR A 54 4.91 13.89 -4.87
C THR A 54 3.75 12.96 -5.18
N THR A 55 3.02 12.52 -4.15
CA THR A 55 1.83 11.68 -4.30
C THR A 55 0.72 12.46 -5.03
N LEU A 56 0.32 11.96 -6.19
CA LEU A 56 -0.76 12.50 -7.01
C LEU A 56 -2.10 11.84 -6.70
N LEU A 57 -2.07 10.54 -6.41
CA LEU A 57 -3.24 9.75 -6.08
C LEU A 57 -2.81 8.61 -5.16
N SER A 58 -3.45 8.45 -4.02
CA SER A 58 -3.23 7.31 -3.13
C SER A 58 -4.57 6.67 -2.80
N SER A 59 -4.68 5.37 -3.06
CA SER A 59 -5.91 4.59 -2.88
C SER A 59 -5.59 3.22 -2.28
N GLY A 60 -6.62 2.49 -1.85
CA GLY A 60 -6.45 1.11 -1.37
C GLY A 60 -5.96 0.12 -2.44
N GLN A 61 -5.93 0.55 -3.71
CA GLN A 61 -5.53 -0.26 -4.85
C GLN A 61 -4.09 0.04 -5.31
N GLY A 62 -3.48 1.12 -4.84
CA GLY A 62 -2.16 1.58 -5.28
C GLY A 62 -1.97 3.09 -5.13
N GLU A 63 -0.83 3.57 -5.59
CA GLU A 63 -0.41 4.96 -5.49
C GLU A 63 0.22 5.45 -6.79
N CYS A 64 -0.01 6.72 -7.13
CA CYS A 64 0.68 7.44 -8.20
C CYS A 64 1.53 8.56 -7.62
N ILE A 65 2.75 8.68 -8.11
CA ILE A 65 3.69 9.73 -7.77
C ILE A 65 4.11 10.50 -9.02
N ALA A 66 4.42 11.78 -8.86
CA ALA A 66 5.04 12.57 -9.92
C ALA A 66 6.52 12.19 -10.05
N VAL A 67 6.97 11.87 -11.25
CA VAL A 67 8.37 11.60 -11.60
C VAL A 67 8.67 12.27 -12.93
N SER A 68 9.55 13.27 -12.91
CA SER A 68 10.05 13.95 -14.10
C SER A 68 8.93 14.52 -15.00
N GLY A 69 7.90 15.11 -14.39
CA GLY A 69 6.73 15.66 -15.11
C GLY A 69 5.76 14.60 -15.66
N LYS A 70 5.89 13.35 -15.21
CA LYS A 70 4.96 12.25 -15.53
C LYS A 70 4.40 11.64 -14.25
N ALA A 71 3.16 11.18 -14.30
CA ALA A 71 2.61 10.35 -13.25
C ALA A 71 3.11 8.90 -13.40
N VAL A 72 3.77 8.37 -12.38
CA VAL A 72 4.18 6.97 -12.29
C VAL A 72 3.34 6.31 -11.21
N CYS A 73 2.52 5.33 -11.62
CA CYS A 73 1.62 4.64 -10.72
C CYS A 73 2.12 3.24 -10.41
N SER A 74 1.97 2.80 -9.16
CA SER A 74 2.18 1.43 -8.73
C SER A 74 0.93 0.91 -8.04
N ASP A 75 0.62 -0.35 -8.26
CA ASP A 75 -0.45 -1.02 -7.54
C ASP A 75 -0.04 -1.37 -6.10
N ASN A 76 -0.99 -1.88 -5.33
CA ASN A 76 -0.77 -2.33 -3.95
C ASN A 76 0.18 -3.54 -3.81
N THR A 77 0.64 -4.12 -4.91
CA THR A 77 1.70 -5.14 -4.94
C THR A 77 3.08 -4.55 -5.25
N GLY A 78 3.15 -3.25 -5.57
CA GLY A 78 4.37 -2.55 -5.96
C GLY A 78 4.71 -2.71 -7.44
N ALA A 79 3.81 -3.26 -8.25
CA ALA A 79 4.00 -3.34 -9.70
C ALA A 79 3.62 -2.01 -10.33
N THR A 80 4.53 -1.46 -11.15
CA THR A 80 4.28 -0.24 -11.90
C THR A 80 3.25 -0.51 -13.00
N LEU A 81 2.29 0.40 -13.15
CA LEU A 81 1.19 0.32 -14.11
C LEU A 81 1.56 0.94 -15.47
#